data_AF-A0A067DCW1-F1
#
_entry.id   AF-A0A067DCW1-F1
#
_cell.length_a   1.000
_cell.length_b   1.000
_cell.length_c   1.000
_cell.angle_alpha   90.00
_cell.angle_beta   90.00
_cell.angle_gamma   90.00
#
_symmetry.space_group_name_H-M   'P 1'
#
loop_
_entity.id
_entity.type
_entity.pdbx_description
1 polymer ?
#
loop_
_entity_poly.entity_id
_entity_poly.type
_entity_poly.pdbx_seq_one_letter_code
_entity_poly.pdbx_strand_id
1 'polypeptide(L)' 'NLSSALTEAAQAQAQAIADLKRKLEFFQSKVKQVVTVLKPQITSESQISAGAAIQELEGLASMDINIPLKEDTQPAVLQS' A
#
# COMPACT_ATOMS: atom_id res chain seq x y z
N ASN A 1 19.40 -6.07 -33.70
CA ASN A 1 18.04 -6.00 -33.14
C ASN A 1 18.04 -5.55 -31.68
N LEU A 2 18.65 -4.40 -31.37
CA LEU A 2 18.65 -3.84 -30.02
C LEU A 2 17.26 -3.28 -29.63
N SER A 3 16.53 -2.77 -30.62
CA SER A 3 15.18 -2.20 -30.42
C SER A 3 14.17 -3.22 -29.92
N SER A 4 14.18 -4.46 -30.40
CA SER A 4 13.23 -5.49 -29.96
C SER A 4 13.50 -5.94 -28.53
N ALA A 5 14.79 -6.08 -28.16
CA ALA A 5 15.19 -6.41 -26.80
C ALA A 5 14.78 -5.33 -25.79
N LEU A 6 14.86 -4.04 -26.16
CA LEU A 6 14.35 -2.95 -25.32
C LEU A 6 12.83 -3.02 -25.14
N THR A 7 12.08 -3.32 -26.20
CA THR A 7 10.62 -3.46 -26.12
C THR A 7 10.21 -4.62 -25.22
N GLU A 8 10.85 -5.78 -25.35
CA GLU A 8 10.60 -6.95 -24.50
C GLU A 8 10.90 -6.67 -23.03
N ALA A 9 12.01 -6.00 -22.74
CA ALA A 9 12.38 -5.61 -21.38
C ALA A 9 11.35 -4.64 -20.76
N ALA A 10 10.89 -3.63 -21.51
CA ALA A 10 9.86 -2.70 -21.05
C ALA A 10 8.52 -3.41 -20.78
N GLN A 11 8.15 -4.38 -21.62
CA GLN A 11 6.92 -5.15 -21.45
C GLN A 11 7.00 -6.09 -20.23
N ALA A 12 8.14 -6.73 -20.01
CA ALA A 12 8.38 -7.53 -18.80
C ALA A 12 8.31 -6.68 -17.52
N GLN A 13 8.88 -5.46 -17.55
CA GLN A 13 8.80 -4.52 -16.44
C GLN A 13 7.35 -4.08 -16.17
N ALA A 14 6.60 -3.72 -17.21
CA ALA A 14 5.20 -3.34 -17.08
C ALA A 14 4.34 -4.48 -16.50
N GLN A 15 4.59 -5.72 -16.94
CA GLN A 15 3.92 -6.90 -16.41
C GLN A 15 4.24 -7.14 -14.93
N ALA A 16 5.50 -6.98 -14.52
CA ALA A 16 5.92 -7.12 -13.13
C ALA A 16 5.28 -6.05 -12.23
N ILE A 17 5.19 -4.80 -12.70
CA ILE A 17 4.50 -3.72 -11.99
C ILE A 17 3.00 -4.03 -11.84
N ALA A 18 2.35 -4.49 -12.91
CA ALA A 18 0.94 -4.85 -12.87
C ALA A 18 0.64 -6.01 -11.89
N ASP A 19 1.51 -7.02 -11.85
CA ASP A 19 1.40 -8.12 -10.89
C ASP A 19 1.59 -7.64 -9.44
N LEU A 20 2.55 -6.76 -9.20
CA LEU A 20 2.77 -6.16 -7.88
C LEU A 20 1.55 -5.35 -7.41
N LYS A 21 0.97 -4.54 -8.31
CA LYS A 21 -0.28 -3.80 -8.01
C LYS A 21 -1.40 -4.75 -7.59
N ARG A 22 -1.63 -5.82 -8.36
CA ARG A 22 -2.66 -6.83 -8.05
C ARG A 22 -2.41 -7.52 -6.70
N LYS A 23 -1.16 -7.85 -6.37
CA LYS A 23 -0.80 -8.44 -5.07
C LYS A 23 -1.11 -7.48 -3.92
N LEU A 24 -0.83 -6.19 -4.10
CA LEU A 24 -1.09 -5.17 -3.10
C LEU A 24 -2.61 -4.95 -2.90
N GLU A 25 -3.39 -4.87 -3.98
CA GLU A 25 -4.86 -4.80 -3.92
C GLU A 25 -5.45 -6.02 -3.21
N PHE A 26 -4.93 -7.22 -3.48
CA PHE A 26 -5.34 -8.43 -2.79
C PHE A 26 -5.03 -8.36 -1.29
N PHE A 27 -3.84 -7.89 -0.92
CA PHE A 27 -3.47 -7.68 0.48
C PHE A 27 -4.40 -6.67 1.16
N GLN A 28 -4.68 -5.52 0.55
CA GLN A 28 -5.64 -4.53 1.05
C GLN A 28 -7.04 -5.13 1.28
N SER A 29 -7.51 -5.97 0.35
CA SER A 29 -8.77 -6.70 0.54
C SER A 29 -8.73 -7.63 1.77
N LYS A 30 -7.60 -8.26 2.07
CA LYS A 30 -7.44 -9.12 3.26
C LYS A 30 -7.40 -8.30 4.54
N VAL A 31 -6.71 -7.16 4.54
CA VAL A 31 -6.75 -6.22 5.68
C VAL A 31 -8.18 -5.77 5.97
N LYS A 32 -8.95 -5.41 4.94
CA LYS A 32 -10.38 -5.05 5.09
C LYS A 32 -11.22 -6.19 5.69
N GLN A 33 -10.99 -7.43 5.27
CA GLN A 33 -11.66 -8.61 5.84
C GLN A 33 -11.32 -8.77 7.33
N VAL A 34 -10.04 -8.68 7.69
CA VAL A 34 -9.58 -8.78 9.09
C VAL A 34 -10.18 -7.67 9.95
N VAL A 35 -10.17 -6.42 9.49
CA VAL A 35 -10.79 -5.28 10.20
C VAL A 35 -12.28 -5.53 10.44
N THR A 36 -13.00 -6.05 9.44
CA THR A 36 -14.43 -6.37 9.57
C THR A 36 -14.68 -7.40 10.68
N VAL A 37 -13.78 -8.37 10.84
CA VAL A 37 -13.84 -9.39 11.89
C VAL A 37 -13.46 -8.83 13.26
N LEU A 38 -12.47 -7.94 13.33
CA LEU A 38 -11.94 -7.40 14.58
C LEU A 38 -12.84 -6.32 15.19
N LYS A 39 -13.48 -5.47 14.38
CA LYS A 39 -14.30 -4.34 14.86
C LYS A 39 -15.34 -4.73 15.92
N PRO A 40 -16.13 -5.80 15.74
CA PRO A 40 -17.12 -6.21 16.74
C PRO A 40 -16.51 -6.77 18.03
N GLN A 41 -15.23 -7.14 18.03
CA GLN A 41 -14.53 -7.71 19.19
C GLN A 41 -13.98 -6.61 20.13
N ILE A 42 -14.07 -5.34 19.73
CA ILE A 42 -13.66 -4.22 20.56
C ILE A 42 -14.63 -4.07 21.74
N THR A 43 -14.06 -4.13 22.94
CA THR A 43 -14.76 -3.90 24.21
C THR A 43 -14.55 -2.47 24.70
N SER A 44 -15.36 -2.01 25.65
CA SER A 44 -15.21 -0.68 26.27
C SER A 44 -13.81 -0.46 26.88
N GLU A 45 -13.17 -1.50 27.39
CA GLU A 45 -11.82 -1.44 27.99
C GLU A 45 -10.70 -1.32 26.94
N SER A 46 -10.91 -1.86 25.74
CA SER A 46 -9.91 -1.86 24.66
C SER A 46 -10.18 -0.79 23.59
N GLN A 47 -11.29 -0.07 23.69
CA GLN A 47 -11.82 0.80 22.63
C GLN A 47 -10.87 1.89 22.16
N ILE A 48 -10.09 2.49 23.07
CA ILE A 48 -9.18 3.59 22.73
C ILE A 48 -8.00 3.08 21.89
N SER A 49 -7.29 2.06 22.37
CA SER A 49 -6.08 1.55 21.70
C SER A 49 -6.41 0.64 20.50
N ALA A 50 -7.38 -0.26 20.65
CA ALA A 50 -7.80 -1.15 19.56
C ALA A 50 -8.54 -0.36 18.46
N GLY A 51 -9.30 0.67 18.82
CA GLY A 51 -9.96 1.55 17.86
C GLY A 51 -8.98 2.31 16.99
N ALA A 52 -7.92 2.87 17.59
CA ALA A 52 -6.85 3.55 16.85
C ALA A 52 -6.13 2.60 15.88
N ALA A 53 -5.72 1.42 16.35
CA ALA A 53 -5.08 0.42 15.51
C ALA A 53 -5.97 -0.02 14.34
N ILE A 54 -7.28 -0.17 14.56
CA ILE A 54 -8.22 -0.48 13.48
C ILE A 54 -8.30 0.68 12.47
N GLN A 55 -8.35 1.93 12.90
CA GLN A 55 -8.38 3.08 11.98
C GLN A 55 -7.14 3.13 11.09
N GLU A 56 -5.95 2.85 11.64
CA GLU A 56 -4.72 2.75 10.86
C GLU A 56 -4.81 1.64 9.80
N LEU A 57 -5.32 0.45 10.16
CA LEU A 57 -5.54 -0.64 9.22
C LEU A 57 -6.57 -0.29 8.13
N GLU A 58 -7.60 0.48 8.46
CA GLU A 58 -8.56 1.00 7.47
C GLU A 58 -7.92 1.98 6.50
N GLY A 59 -7.02 2.83 6.99
CA GLY A 59 -6.20 3.70 6.15
C GLY A 59 -5.39 2.89 5.14
N LEU A 60 -4.67 1.86 5.60
CA LEU A 60 -3.87 0.99 4.73
C LEU A 60 -4.74 0.22 3.72
N ALA A 61 -5.90 -0.28 4.14
CA ALA A 61 -6.82 -1.02 3.28
C ALA A 61 -7.52 -0.14 2.23
N SER A 62 -7.57 1.18 2.43
CA SER A 62 -8.22 2.15 1.54
C SER A 62 -7.24 3.05 0.78
N MET A 63 -5.93 2.89 1.03
CA MET A 63 -4.87 3.65 0.39
C MET A 63 -4.93 3.50 -1.14
N ASP A 64 -4.98 4.63 -1.86
CA ASP A 64 -4.92 4.64 -3.31
C ASP A 64 -3.47 4.46 -3.80
N ILE A 65 -3.17 3.26 -4.27
CA ILE A 65 -1.85 2.85 -4.75
C ILE A 65 -1.47 3.45 -6.11
N ASN A 66 -2.37 4.21 -6.75
CA ASN A 66 -2.09 4.94 -7.98
C ASN A 66 -1.61 6.36 -7.70
N ILE A 67 -1.77 6.85 -6.46
CA ILE A 67 -1.20 8.12 -6.05
C ILE A 67 0.28 7.89 -5.75
N PRO A 68 1.20 8.65 -6.40
CA PRO A 68 2.60 8.62 -6.02
C PRO A 68 2.74 8.93 -4.54
N LEU A 69 3.54 8.14 -3.82
CA LEU A 69 3.94 8.51 -2.48
C LEU A 69 4.58 9.90 -2.57
N LYS A 70 4.05 10.86 -1.80
CA LYS A 70 4.83 12.06 -1.53
C LYS A 70 6.05 11.55 -0.77
N GLU A 71 7.18 11.45 -1.44
CA GLU A 71 8.45 11.34 -0.75
C GLU A 71 8.49 12.54 0.19
N ASP A 72 8.42 12.30 1.49
CA ASP A 72 8.80 13.32 2.46
C ASP A 72 10.21 13.73 2.03
N THR A 73 10.29 14.91 1.42
CA THR A 73 11.52 15.50 0.87
C THR A 73 12.64 15.22 1.87
N GLN A 74 13.56 14.35 1.49
CA GLN A 74 14.81 14.17 2.20
C GLN A 74 15.37 15.57 2.46
N PRO A 75 15.62 15.98 3.72
CA PRO A 75 16.03 17.35 3.99
C PRO A 75 17.28 17.60 3.16
N ALA A 76 17.17 18.56 2.24
CA ALA A 76 18.30 19.05 1.46
C ALA A 76 19.40 19.33 2.48
N VAL A 77 20.46 18.53 2.42
CA VAL A 77 21.65 18.76 3.22
C VAL A 77 22.14 20.14 2.79
N LEU A 78 21.90 21.14 3.64
CA LEU A 78 22.39 22.50 3.46
C LEU A 78 23.91 22.40 3.42
N GLN A 79 24.48 22.39 2.21
CA GLN A 79 25.89 22.64 1.98
C GLN A 79 26.04 24.06 1.43
N SER A 80 26.34 24.99 2.34
CA SER A 80 27.20 26.16 2.12
C SER A 80 27.40 26.89 3.44
#